data_AF-A0A7X4H926-F1
#
_entry.id   AF-A0A7X4H926-F1
#
_cell.length_a   1.000
_cell.length_b   1.000
_cell.length_c   1.000
_cell.angle_alpha   90.00
_cell.angle_beta   90.00
_cell.angle_gamma   90.00
#
_symmetry.space_group_name_H-M   'P 1'
#
loop_
_entity.id
_entity.type
_entity.pdbx_description
1 polymer ?
#
loop_
_entity_poly.entity_id
_entity_poly.type
_entity_poly.pdbx_seq_one_letter_code
_entity_poly.pdbx_strand_id
1 'polypeptide(L)'
;MNTRDTTSWTVRIPQPLAERISALASSSQIPVDSIVEQALVLWAEREDRIYQMTLEGLADVDAGRVVDHSVIKAWVEGLNTENPLPLP
;
A
#
# COMPACT_ATOMS: atom_id res chain seq x y z
N MET A 1 0.57 -9.92 18.20
CA MET A 1 -0.21 -11.11 17.78
C MET A 1 0.12 -12.26 18.73
N ASN A 2 -0.86 -12.81 19.43
CA ASN A 2 -0.65 -14.01 20.26
C ASN A 2 -0.44 -15.21 19.33
N THR A 3 0.61 -16.01 19.56
CA THR A 3 1.08 -17.10 18.67
C THR A 3 0.18 -18.35 18.65
N ARG A 4 -1.10 -18.23 18.99
CA ARG A 4 -1.99 -19.39 19.23
C ARG A 4 -3.09 -19.64 18.20
N ASP A 5 -3.32 -18.71 17.27
CA ASP A 5 -4.41 -18.83 16.28
C ASP A 5 -3.87 -18.70 14.84
N THR A 6 -3.19 -19.74 14.34
CA THR A 6 -2.77 -19.82 12.93
C THR A 6 -3.70 -20.76 12.17
N THR A 7 -4.26 -20.31 11.05
CA THR A 7 -5.07 -21.14 10.14
C THR A 7 -4.34 -21.31 8.82
N SER A 8 -4.30 -22.54 8.29
CA SER A 8 -3.72 -22.83 6.98
C SER A 8 -4.79 -22.86 5.89
N TRP A 9 -4.52 -22.25 4.75
CA TRP A 9 -5.34 -22.35 3.55
C TRP A 9 -4.48 -22.81 2.37
N THR A 10 -5.10 -23.48 1.40
CA THR A 10 -4.44 -23.90 0.17
C THR A 10 -5.01 -23.12 -1.00
N VAL A 11 -4.14 -22.45 -1.75
CA VAL A 11 -4.50 -21.66 -2.94
C VAL A 11 -3.73 -22.17 -4.15
N ARG A 12 -4.37 -22.17 -5.32
CA ARG A 12 -3.70 -22.45 -6.59
C ARG A 12 -3.15 -21.15 -7.17
N ILE A 13 -1.87 -21.14 -7.49
CA ILE A 13 -1.18 -20.02 -8.16
C ILE A 13 -0.66 -20.46 -9.53
N PRO A 14 -0.54 -19.55 -10.51
CA PRO A 14 0.07 -19.86 -11.80
C PRO A 14 1.51 -20.38 -11.61
N GLN A 15 1.87 -21.45 -12.32
CA GLN A 15 3.21 -22.04 -12.26
C GLN A 15 4.35 -21.02 -12.44
N PRO A 16 4.29 -20.08 -13.42
CA PRO A 16 5.36 -19.10 -13.59
C PRO A 16 5.58 -18.20 -12.36
N LEU A 17 4.51 -17.93 -11.60
CA LEU A 17 4.60 -17.13 -10.38
C LEU A 17 5.24 -17.94 -9.24
N ALA A 18 4.86 -19.21 -9.10
CA ALA A 18 5.45 -20.11 -8.11
C ALA A 18 6.96 -20.27 -8.31
N GLU A 19 7.39 -20.47 -9.55
CA GLU A 19 8.80 -20.58 -9.93
C GLU A 19 9.56 -19.28 -9.59
N ARG A 20 8.98 -18.13 -9.93
CA ARG A 20 9.57 -16.82 -9.63
C ARG A 20 9.74 -16.59 -8.13
N ILE A 21 8.72 -16.87 -7.32
CA ILE A 21 8.79 -16.70 -5.86
C ILE A 21 9.84 -17.65 -5.28
N SER A 22 9.88 -18.90 -5.73
CA SER A 22 10.86 -19.89 -5.27
C SER A 22 12.31 -19.48 -5.59
N ALA A 23 12.53 -18.91 -6.77
CA ALA A 23 13.85 -18.38 -7.15
C ALA A 23 14.29 -17.21 -6.25
N LEU A 24 13.38 -16.26 -5.97
CA LEU A 24 13.65 -15.13 -5.07
C LEU A 24 13.88 -15.57 -3.62
N ALA A 25 13.12 -16.55 -3.15
CA ALA A 25 13.26 -17.17 -1.84
C ALA A 25 14.65 -17.81 -1.70
N SER A 26 15.05 -18.59 -2.70
CA SER A 26 16.35 -19.26 -2.74
C SER A 26 17.52 -18.28 -2.79
N SER A 27 17.42 -17.22 -3.61
CA SER A 27 18.49 -16.20 -3.69
C SER A 27 18.63 -15.39 -2.40
N SER A 28 17.55 -15.25 -1.64
CA SER A 28 17.50 -14.46 -0.40
C SER A 28 17.63 -15.31 0.86
N GLN A 29 17.69 -16.64 0.74
CA GLN A 29 17.70 -17.61 1.85
C GLN A 29 16.50 -17.47 2.81
N ILE A 30 15.34 -17.09 2.27
CA ILE A 30 14.09 -16.91 3.03
C ILE A 30 13.13 -18.06 2.65
N PRO A 31 12.38 -18.65 3.59
CA PRO A 31 11.35 -19.62 3.26
C PRO A 31 10.26 -19.03 2.35
N VAL A 32 9.82 -19.79 1.34
CA VAL A 32 8.73 -19.37 0.44
C VAL A 32 7.47 -19.03 1.22
N ASP A 33 7.12 -19.85 2.20
CA ASP A 33 5.93 -19.64 3.04
C ASP A 33 6.00 -18.31 3.80
N SER A 34 7.18 -17.93 4.28
CA SER A 34 7.40 -16.65 4.96
C SER A 34 7.29 -15.45 4.01
N ILE A 35 7.64 -15.60 2.74
CA ILE A 35 7.44 -14.55 1.72
C ILE A 35 5.95 -14.38 1.45
N VAL A 36 5.22 -15.49 1.31
CA VAL A 36 3.77 -15.46 1.07
C VAL A 36 3.05 -14.85 2.26
N GLU A 37 3.39 -15.25 3.49
CA GLU A 37 2.84 -14.68 4.72
C GLU A 37 3.06 -13.15 4.78
N GLN A 38 4.31 -12.70 4.58
CA GLN A 38 4.62 -11.27 4.58
C GLN A 38 3.87 -10.51 3.48
N ALA A 39 3.78 -11.07 2.27
CA ALA A 39 3.05 -10.45 1.19
C ALA A 39 1.56 -10.29 1.51
N LEU A 40 0.95 -11.29 2.17
CA LEU A 40 -0.45 -11.23 2.61
C LEU A 40 -0.65 -10.19 3.71
N VAL A 41 0.26 -10.09 4.68
CA VAL A 41 0.21 -9.04 5.71
C VAL A 41 0.29 -7.66 5.08
N LEU A 42 1.30 -7.42 4.22
CA LEU A 42 1.48 -6.14 3.55
C LEU A 42 0.28 -5.76 2.67
N TRP A 43 -0.33 -6.75 2.02
CA TRP A 43 -1.54 -6.53 1.23
C TRP A 43 -2.73 -6.15 2.12
N ALA A 44 -2.97 -6.87 3.21
CA ALA A 44 -4.07 -6.57 4.13
C ALA A 44 -3.91 -5.19 4.77
N GLU A 45 -2.71 -4.87 5.27
CA GLU A 45 -2.41 -3.54 5.82
C GLU A 45 -2.63 -2.42 4.80
N ARG A 46 -2.27 -2.67 3.53
CA ARG A 46 -2.49 -1.70 2.45
C ARG A 46 -3.98 -1.47 2.21
N GLU A 47 -4.78 -2.53 2.14
CA GLU A 47 -6.22 -2.40 1.92
C GLU A 47 -6.91 -1.70 3.10
N ASP A 48 -6.53 -2.03 4.33
CA ASP A 48 -7.01 -1.34 5.52
C ASP A 48 -6.65 0.15 5.49
N ARG A 49 -5.40 0.49 5.13
CA ARG A 49 -4.97 1.89 4.99
C ARG A 49 -5.76 2.63 3.92
N ILE A 50 -6.00 2.03 2.76
CA ILE A 50 -6.80 2.65 1.69
C ILE A 50 -8.22 2.93 2.20
N TYR A 51 -8.82 1.97 2.88
CA TYR A 51 -10.14 2.13 3.46
C TYR A 51 -10.18 3.27 4.49
N GLN A 52 -9.25 3.28 5.44
CA GLN A 52 -9.16 4.34 6.45
C GLN A 52 -8.94 5.72 5.82
N MET A 53 -7.98 5.85 4.89
CA MET A 53 -7.72 7.11 4.19
C MET A 53 -8.94 7.62 3.42
N THR A 54 -9.76 6.72 2.87
CA THR A 54 -10.99 7.10 2.19
C THR A 54 -12.00 7.69 3.16
N LEU A 55 -12.18 7.07 4.33
CA LEU A 55 -13.08 7.58 5.37
C LEU A 55 -12.58 8.91 5.94
N GLU A 56 -11.28 9.03 6.19
CA GLU A 56 -10.65 10.28 6.64
C GLU A 56 -10.88 11.40 5.62
N GLY A 57 -10.65 11.15 4.33
CA GLY A 57 -10.90 12.12 3.27
C GLY A 57 -12.37 12.54 3.18
N LEU A 58 -13.31 11.61 3.35
CA LEU A 58 -14.75 11.96 3.41
C LEU A 58 -15.07 12.83 4.64
N ALA A 59 -14.52 12.50 5.81
CA ALA A 59 -14.69 13.29 7.01
C ALA A 59 -14.05 14.69 6.93
N ASP A 60 -12.95 14.84 6.19
CA ASP A 60 -12.33 16.12 5.89
C ASP A 60 -13.23 16.99 5.01
N VAL A 61 -13.85 16.40 3.98
CA VAL A 61 -14.83 17.09 3.13
C VAL A 61 -16.05 17.54 3.95
N ASP A 62 -16.63 16.64 4.76
CA ASP A 62 -17.79 16.95 5.60
C ASP A 62 -17.50 18.07 6.62
N ALA A 63 -16.26 18.14 7.12
CA ALA A 63 -15.82 19.18 8.04
C ALA A 63 -15.30 20.45 7.35
N GLY A 64 -15.30 20.50 6.02
CA GLY A 64 -14.78 21.63 5.24
C GLY A 64 -13.25 21.80 5.32
N ARG A 65 -12.50 20.77 5.75
CA ARG A 65 -11.03 20.74 5.74
C ARG A 65 -10.50 20.45 4.34
N VAL A 66 -10.86 21.31 3.39
CA VAL A 66 -10.50 21.19 1.98
C VAL A 66 -9.53 22.30 1.58
N VAL A 67 -8.68 22.02 0.59
CA VAL A 67 -7.81 23.03 -0.03
C VAL A 67 -8.54 23.60 -1.25
N ASP A 68 -8.52 24.92 -1.40
CA ASP A 68 -9.15 25.58 -2.54
C ASP A 68 -8.49 25.15 -3.86
N HIS A 69 -9.31 24.98 -4.90
CA HIS A 69 -8.84 24.51 -6.20
C HIS A 69 -7.78 25.43 -6.82
N SER A 70 -7.88 26.75 -6.61
CA SER A 70 -6.90 27.71 -7.13
C SER A 70 -5.51 27.53 -6.51
N VAL A 71 -5.45 27.15 -5.23
CA VAL A 71 -4.20 26.86 -4.50
C VAL A 71 -3.55 25.59 -5.05
N ILE A 72 -4.33 24.52 -5.23
CA ILE A 72 -3.84 23.28 -5.84
C ILE A 72 -3.35 23.54 -7.27
N LYS A 73 -4.07 24.33 -8.06
CA LYS A 73 -3.68 24.64 -9.44
C LYS A 73 -2.34 25.37 -9.50
N ALA A 74 -2.17 26.42 -8.69
CA ALA A 74 -0.91 27.16 -8.62
C ALA A 74 0.25 26.24 -8.19
N TRP A 75 0.02 25.36 -7.21
CA TRP A 75 1.01 24.37 -6.78
C TRP A 75 1.42 23.42 -7.90
N VAL A 76 0.47 22.83 -8.63
CA VAL A 76 0.74 21.92 -9.76
C VAL A 76 1.53 22.63 -10.86
N GLU A 77 1.18 23.87 -11.19
CA GLU A 77 1.90 24.68 -12.18
C GLU A 77 3.35 24.96 -11.75
N GLY A 78 3.60 25.04 -10.44
CA GLY A 78 4.93 25.25 -9.85
C GLY A 78 5.84 24.01 -9.84
N LEU A 79 5.29 22.79 -9.93
CA LEU A 79 6.05 21.53 -9.79
C LEU A 79 7.19 21.36 -10.80
N ASN A 80 7.04 21.94 -12.00
CA ASN A 80 8.03 21.84 -13.08
C ASN A 80 8.94 23.08 -13.17
N THR A 81 8.98 23.92 -12.14
CA THR A 81 9.82 25.13 -12.10
C THR A 81 11.06 24.95 -11.23
N GLU A 82 12.06 25.81 -11.38
CA GLU A 82 13.31 25.73 -10.58
C GLU A 82 13.12 25.99 -9.08
N ASN A 83 11.95 26.51 -8.66
CA ASN A 83 11.60 26.71 -7.26
C ASN A 83 10.13 26.33 -7.01
N PRO A 84 9.81 25.04 -6.87
CA PRO A 84 8.44 24.57 -6.70
C PRO A 84 7.82 25.10 -5.39
N LEU A 85 6.51 25.36 -5.45
CA LEU A 85 5.74 25.79 -4.29
C LEU A 85 5.66 24.66 -3.23
N PRO A 86 5.62 25.00 -1.92
CA PRO A 86 5.42 24.00 -0.87
C PRO A 86 4.04 23.33 -1.03
N LEU A 87 3.94 22.11 -0.50
CA LEU A 87 2.67 21.39 -0.47
C LEU A 87 1.62 22.21 0.28
N PRO A 88 0.43 22.44 -0.31
CA PRO A 88 -0.70 23.12 0.33
C PRO A 88 -1.24 22.42 1.58
#